data_AF-A0A1Q7KH01-F1
#
_entry.id   AF-A0A1Q7KH01-F1
#
_cell.length_a   1.000
_cell.length_b   1.000
_cell.length_c   1.000
_cell.angle_alpha   90.00
_cell.angle_beta   90.00
_cell.angle_gamma   90.00
#
_symmetry.space_group_name_H-M   'P 1'
#
loop_
_entity.id
_entity.type
_entity.pdbx_description
1 polymer ?
#
loop_
_entity_poly.entity_id
_entity_poly.type
_entity_poly.pdbx_seq_one_letter_code
_entity_poly.pdbx_strand_id
1 'polypeptide(L)'
;MAVKSVWQYYVPVGDVLRLLDVFRQMVNDSVRIGLANDASSLRRLSLLSYNQLARYDSPSCYKLCAISRAAGILSARKKSARRGFPTGTPYAVRQQLVSCYGFEIENGGLKIPYREVNVSAYP
;
A
#
# COMPACT_ATOMS: atom_id res chain seq x y z
N MET A 1 2.11 -22.25 2.15
CA MET A 1 2.71 -21.73 0.91
C MET A 1 4.11 -21.22 1.23
N ALA A 2 5.15 -21.78 0.63
CA ALA A 2 6.51 -21.24 0.74
C ALA A 2 6.65 -20.07 -0.25
N VAL A 3 7.10 -18.91 0.23
CA VAL A 3 7.31 -17.73 -0.61
C VAL A 3 8.80 -17.60 -0.88
N LYS A 4 9.21 -17.79 -2.14
CA LYS A 4 10.60 -17.54 -2.55
C LYS A 4 10.78 -16.02 -2.66
N SER A 5 11.68 -15.47 -1.85
CA SER A 5 12.10 -14.07 -1.94
C SER A 5 13.52 -14.02 -2.51
N VAL A 6 13.81 -13.00 -3.31
CA VAL A 6 15.11 -12.79 -3.92
C VAL A 6 15.53 -11.36 -3.63
N TRP A 7 16.80 -11.18 -3.25
CA TRP A 7 17.41 -9.86 -3.17
C TRP A 7 18.06 -9.55 -4.51
N GLN A 8 17.80 -8.36 -5.05
CA GLN A 8 18.38 -7.92 -6.32
C GLN A 8 19.11 -6.60 -6.09
N TYR A 9 20.31 -6.49 -6.67
CA TYR A 9 21.03 -5.24 -6.72
C TYR A 9 20.39 -4.37 -7.81
N TYR A 10 19.52 -3.47 -7.39
CA TYR A 10 18.80 -2.55 -8.26
C TYR A 10 18.88 -1.14 -7.67
N VAL A 11 19.30 -0.18 -8.48
CA VAL A 11 19.26 1.25 -8.13
C VAL A 11 17.92 1.79 -8.63
N PRO A 12 16.97 2.13 -7.75
CA PRO A 12 15.65 2.53 -8.20
C PRO A 12 15.67 3.88 -8.91
N VAL A 13 14.98 3.95 -10.04
CA VAL A 13 14.78 5.20 -10.77
C VAL A 13 13.87 6.13 -9.95
N GLY A 14 14.01 7.45 -10.11
CA GLY A 14 13.28 8.44 -9.30
C GLY A 14 11.77 8.26 -9.26
N ASP A 15 11.14 7.86 -10.38
CA ASP A 15 9.69 7.57 -10.41
C ASP A 15 9.30 6.38 -9.53
N VAL A 16 10.13 5.33 -9.47
CA VAL A 16 9.91 4.17 -8.59
C VAL A 16 10.05 4.59 -7.14
N LEU A 17 11.09 5.34 -6.77
CA LEU A 17 11.25 5.87 -5.41
C LEU A 17 10.05 6.72 -4.98
N ARG A 18 9.58 7.59 -5.88
CA ARG A 18 8.38 8.40 -5.62
C ARG A 18 7.15 7.53 -5.42
N LEU A 19 6.96 6.49 -6.24
CA LEU A 19 5.84 5.55 -6.07
C LEU A 19 5.90 4.82 -4.73
N LEU A 20 7.08 4.35 -4.31
CA LEU A 20 7.26 3.70 -3.01
C LEU A 20 6.93 4.64 -1.85
N ASP A 21 7.28 5.92 -1.99
CA ASP A 21 6.98 6.93 -0.98
C ASP A 21 5.49 7.30 -0.95
N VAL A 22 4.87 7.49 -2.12
CA VAL A 22 3.42 7.71 -2.24
C VAL A 22 2.65 6.54 -1.63
N PHE A 23 3.05 5.30 -1.91
CA PHE A 23 2.43 4.13 -1.29
C PHE A 23 2.54 4.16 0.25
N ARG A 24 3.72 4.48 0.80
CA ARG A 24 3.93 4.64 2.24
C ARG A 24 3.01 5.73 2.83
N GLN A 25 2.87 6.86 2.14
CA GLN A 25 1.97 7.95 2.54
C GLN A 25 0.50 7.50 2.53
N MET A 26 0.04 6.83 1.46
CA MET A 26 -1.32 6.28 1.38
C MET A 26 -1.63 5.30 2.52
N VAL A 27 -0.68 4.43 2.87
CA VAL A 27 -0.81 3.51 4.01
C VAL A 27 -0.96 4.29 5.31
N ASN A 28 -0.10 5.28 5.55
CA ASN A 28 -0.10 6.06 6.79
C ASN A 28 -1.35 6.93 6.94
N ASP A 29 -1.85 7.51 5.85
CA ASP A 29 -3.12 8.22 5.84
C ASP A 29 -4.28 7.30 6.18
N SER A 30 -4.31 6.11 5.57
CA SER A 30 -5.34 5.10 5.86
C SER A 30 -5.25 4.62 7.32
N VAL A 31 -4.05 4.47 7.88
CA VAL A 31 -3.86 4.19 9.32
C VAL A 31 -4.42 5.32 10.17
N ARG A 32 -4.13 6.59 9.83
CA ARG A 32 -4.63 7.75 10.57
C ARG A 32 -6.16 7.81 10.57
N ILE A 33 -6.78 7.61 9.40
CA ILE A 33 -8.25 7.53 9.27
C ILE A 33 -8.80 6.38 10.10
N GLY A 34 -8.16 5.21 10.06
CA GLY A 34 -8.56 4.05 10.83
C GLY A 34 -8.51 4.27 12.34
N LEU A 35 -7.44 4.89 12.84
CA LEU A 35 -7.30 5.25 14.25
C LEU A 35 -8.36 6.26 14.69
N ALA A 36 -8.63 7.29 13.89
CA ALA A 36 -9.63 8.32 14.19
C ALA A 36 -11.08 7.77 14.22
N ASN A 37 -11.36 6.68 13.50
CA ASN A 37 -12.72 6.12 13.34
C ASN A 37 -12.89 4.73 13.99
N ASP A 38 -11.91 4.28 14.78
CA ASP A 38 -11.76 2.92 15.32
C ASP A 38 -12.00 1.79 14.28
N ALA A 39 -11.63 2.05 13.01
CA ALA A 39 -11.85 1.14 11.90
C ALA A 39 -10.61 0.29 11.65
N SER A 40 -10.76 -1.04 11.69
CA SER A 40 -9.67 -1.99 11.38
C SER A 40 -10.05 -3.05 10.33
N SER A 41 -11.31 -3.08 9.89
CA SER A 41 -11.73 -3.98 8.83
C SER A 41 -11.47 -3.35 7.47
N LEU A 42 -11.06 -4.18 6.50
CA LEU A 42 -10.80 -3.73 5.12
C LEU A 42 -12.00 -2.98 4.55
N ARG A 43 -13.21 -3.57 4.63
CA ARG A 43 -14.44 -2.98 4.10
C ARG A 43 -14.70 -1.56 4.64
N ARG A 44 -14.59 -1.37 5.96
CA ARG A 44 -14.86 -0.06 6.59
C ARG A 44 -13.78 0.95 6.23
N LEU A 45 -12.51 0.54 6.22
CA LEU A 45 -11.42 1.42 5.82
C LEU A 45 -11.50 1.83 4.35
N SER A 46 -11.90 0.92 3.44
CA SER A 46 -12.09 1.26 2.04
C SER A 46 -13.14 2.35 1.87
N LEU A 47 -14.29 2.23 2.54
CA LEU A 47 -15.34 3.25 2.48
C LEU A 47 -14.86 4.62 2.98
N LEU A 48 -14.06 4.65 4.06
CA LEU A 48 -13.60 5.90 4.67
C LEU A 48 -12.41 6.54 3.94
N SER A 49 -11.51 5.72 3.40
CA SER A 49 -10.19 6.17 2.93
C SER A 49 -10.11 6.31 1.42
N TYR A 50 -10.85 5.51 0.64
CA TYR A 50 -10.64 5.41 -0.81
C TYR A 50 -10.76 6.76 -1.53
N ASN A 51 -11.82 7.52 -1.25
CA ASN A 51 -12.00 8.85 -1.85
C ASN A 51 -10.93 9.85 -1.39
N GLN A 52 -10.45 9.74 -0.15
CA GLN A 52 -9.36 10.61 0.33
C GLN A 52 -8.04 10.30 -0.36
N LEU A 53 -7.81 9.05 -0.76
CA LEU A 53 -6.62 8.64 -1.50
C LEU A 53 -6.67 9.03 -2.99
N ALA A 54 -7.79 9.54 -3.50
CA ALA A 54 -7.91 9.97 -4.89
C ALA A 54 -6.95 11.13 -5.24
N ARG A 55 -6.50 11.91 -4.25
CA ARG A 55 -5.51 12.99 -4.42
C ARG A 55 -4.11 12.52 -4.80
N TYR A 56 -3.81 11.23 -4.61
CA TYR A 56 -2.50 10.69 -4.94
C TYR A 56 -2.45 10.27 -6.42
N ASP A 57 -1.48 10.81 -7.15
CA ASP A 57 -1.13 10.38 -8.51
C ASP A 57 -0.51 8.98 -8.47
N SER A 58 -1.39 7.98 -8.50
CA SER A 58 -1.04 6.57 -8.50
C SER A 58 -2.18 5.72 -9.05
N PRO A 59 -1.87 4.60 -9.71
CA PRO A 59 -2.87 3.62 -10.10
C PRO A 59 -3.82 3.22 -8.97
N SER A 60 -5.11 3.11 -9.29
CA SER A 60 -6.16 2.78 -8.32
C SER A 60 -5.94 1.43 -7.61
N CYS A 61 -5.24 0.48 -8.22
CA CYS A 61 -4.88 -0.80 -7.59
C CYS A 61 -4.01 -0.60 -6.33
N TYR A 62 -3.09 0.38 -6.33
CA TYR A 62 -2.25 0.67 -5.18
C TYR A 62 -3.00 1.32 -4.04
N LYS A 63 -4.05 2.11 -4.32
CA LYS A 63 -4.92 2.70 -3.30
C LYS A 63 -5.59 1.60 -2.47
N LEU A 64 -6.17 0.59 -3.12
CA LEU A 64 -6.77 -0.58 -2.43
C LEU A 64 -5.73 -1.40 -1.68
N CYS A 65 -4.54 -1.61 -2.25
CA CYS A 65 -3.46 -2.34 -1.58
C CYS A 65 -2.93 -1.59 -0.35
N ALA A 66 -2.83 -0.26 -0.42
CA ALA A 66 -2.44 0.57 0.71
C ALA A 66 -3.47 0.50 1.85
N ILE A 67 -4.77 0.56 1.51
CA ILE A 67 -5.87 0.38 2.48
C ILE A 67 -5.82 -1.01 3.13
N SER A 68 -5.63 -2.06 2.33
CA SER A 68 -5.48 -3.44 2.83
C SER A 68 -4.30 -3.59 3.77
N ARG A 69 -3.17 -2.98 3.43
CA ARG A 69 -2.00 -2.95 4.30
C ARG A 69 -2.28 -2.23 5.61
N ALA A 70 -2.96 -1.08 5.58
CA ALA A 70 -3.36 -0.34 6.77
C ALA A 70 -4.32 -1.16 7.66
N ALA A 71 -5.30 -1.87 7.08
CA ALA A 71 -6.19 -2.77 7.82
C ALA A 71 -5.42 -3.89 8.53
N GLY A 72 -4.42 -4.48 7.86
CA GLY A 72 -3.53 -5.48 8.47
C GLY A 72 -2.74 -4.93 9.66
N ILE A 73 -2.21 -3.71 9.53
CA ILE A 73 -1.48 -3.03 10.61
C ILE A 73 -2.40 -2.76 11.81
N LEU A 74 -3.60 -2.22 11.57
CA LEU A 74 -4.55 -1.88 12.63
C LEU A 74 -5.13 -3.11 13.32
N SER A 75 -5.39 -4.18 12.59
CA SER A 75 -5.85 -5.45 13.18
C SER A 75 -4.77 -6.10 14.05
N ALA A 76 -3.51 -6.07 13.61
CA ALA A 76 -2.37 -6.50 14.42
C ALA A 76 -2.23 -5.66 15.69
N ARG A 77 -2.39 -4.34 15.60
CA ARG A 77 -2.41 -3.44 16.76
C ARG A 77 -3.53 -3.80 17.73
N LYS A 78 -4.78 -3.97 17.26
CA LYS A 78 -5.92 -4.39 18.12
C LYS A 78 -5.65 -5.73 18.80
N LYS A 79 -5.04 -6.68 18.10
CA LYS A 79 -4.65 -7.98 18.66
C LYS A 79 -3.56 -7.84 19.73
N SER A 80 -2.57 -6.98 19.51
CA SER A 80 -1.51 -6.68 20.48
C SER A 80 -2.06 -6.01 21.75
N ALA A 81 -2.89 -4.99 21.58
CA ALA A 81 -3.53 -4.26 22.67
C ALA A 81 -4.40 -5.19 23.53
N ARG A 82 -5.15 -6.12 22.92
CA ARG A 82 -5.94 -7.13 23.64
C ARG A 82 -5.08 -8.04 24.52
N ARG A 83 -3.81 -8.24 24.19
CA ARG A 83 -2.85 -9.05 24.95
C ARG A 83 -2.09 -8.25 26.01
N GLY A 84 -2.38 -6.96 26.17
CA GLY A 84 -1.71 -6.09 27.15
C GLY A 84 -0.32 -5.61 26.72
N PHE A 85 0.09 -5.80 25.46
CA PHE A 85 1.37 -5.30 24.97
C PHE A 85 1.26 -3.83 24.55
N PRO A 86 1.94 -2.90 25.25
CA PRO A 86 1.98 -1.51 24.83
C PRO A 86 2.67 -1.42 23.46
N THR A 87 1.97 -0.88 22.47
CA THR A 87 2.52 -0.69 21.12
C THR A 87 2.30 0.75 20.69
N GLY A 88 3.37 1.39 20.20
CA GLY A 88 3.31 2.75 19.68
C GLY A 88 2.38 2.88 18.47
N THR A 89 2.16 4.10 17.99
CA THR A 89 1.29 4.36 16.85
C THR A 89 1.83 3.63 15.61
N PRO A 90 1.04 2.75 14.97
CA PRO A 90 1.59 1.79 14.03
C PRO A 90 1.65 2.38 12.62
N TYR A 91 2.64 3.22 12.35
CA TYR A 91 2.89 3.77 11.02
C TYR A 91 3.87 2.91 10.21
N ALA A 92 3.68 2.88 8.90
CA ALA A 92 4.64 2.33 7.95
C ALA A 92 5.85 3.28 7.83
N VAL A 93 7.02 2.79 8.27
CA VAL A 93 8.29 3.53 8.20
C VAL A 93 9.05 3.19 6.92
N ARG A 94 9.08 1.90 6.54
CA ARG A 94 9.82 1.44 5.37
C ARG A 94 9.03 1.69 4.08
N GLN A 95 9.73 2.16 3.06
CA GLN A 95 9.25 2.17 1.68
C GLN A 95 9.00 0.74 1.22
N GLN A 96 7.80 0.50 0.71
CA GLN A 96 7.35 -0.81 0.21
C GLN A 96 6.30 -0.56 -0.86
N LEU A 97 6.13 -1.52 -1.77
CA LEU A 97 5.01 -1.55 -2.70
C LEU A 97 4.38 -2.92 -2.63
N VAL A 98 3.06 -2.93 -2.48
CA VAL A 98 2.28 -4.16 -2.57
C VAL A 98 1.26 -3.94 -3.67
N SER A 99 1.17 -4.89 -4.58
CA SER A 99 0.12 -4.93 -5.58
C SER A 99 -0.49 -6.31 -5.65
N CYS A 100 -1.81 -6.38 -5.77
CA CYS A 100 -2.50 -7.57 -6.21
C CYS A 100 -2.72 -7.60 -7.73
N TYR A 101 -2.36 -6.53 -8.46
CA TYR A 101 -2.61 -6.39 -9.91
C TYR A 101 -1.47 -5.68 -10.64
N GLY A 102 -1.33 -5.94 -11.95
CA GLY A 102 -0.47 -5.15 -12.85
C GLY A 102 1.03 -5.35 -12.70
N PHE A 103 1.50 -6.27 -11.85
CA PHE A 103 2.89 -6.72 -11.89
C PHE A 103 3.01 -7.82 -12.93
N GLU A 104 3.86 -7.58 -13.93
CA GLU A 104 4.05 -8.49 -15.05
C GLU A 104 5.54 -8.80 -15.22
N ILE A 105 5.85 -10.03 -15.63
CA ILE A 105 7.20 -10.42 -16.00
C ILE A 105 7.28 -10.44 -17.52
N GLU A 106 8.17 -9.65 -18.09
CA GLU A 106 8.41 -9.63 -19.53
C GLU A 106 9.90 -9.61 -19.80
N ASN A 107 10.37 -10.54 -20.65
CA ASN A 107 11.79 -10.68 -21.00
C ASN A 107 12.73 -10.75 -19.78
N GLY A 108 12.27 -11.39 -18.69
CA GLY A 108 13.03 -11.51 -17.44
C GLY A 108 13.06 -10.24 -16.57
N GLY A 109 12.41 -9.15 -17.00
CA GLY A 109 12.23 -7.92 -16.24
C GLY A 109 10.87 -7.86 -15.54
N LEU A 110 10.81 -7.16 -14.41
CA LEU A 110 9.56 -6.87 -13.70
C LEU A 110 9.00 -5.52 -14.19
N LYS A 111 7.82 -5.55 -14.82
CA LYS A 111 7.06 -4.36 -15.20
C LYS A 111 6.19 -3.92 -14.04
N ILE A 112 6.30 -2.64 -13.68
CA ILE A 112 5.58 -2.00 -12.58
C ILE A 112 4.87 -0.76 -13.13
N PRO A 113 3.53 -0.66 -13.04
CA PRO A 113 2.82 0.54 -13.43
C PRO A 113 3.11 1.62 -12.39
N TYR A 114 3.65 2.76 -12.80
CA TYR A 114 4.03 3.82 -11.85
C TYR A 114 3.19 5.09 -11.97
N ARG A 115 2.33 5.17 -12.99
CA ARG A 115 1.34 6.24 -13.21
C ARG A 115 0.04 5.64 -13.75
N GLU A 116 -1.05 6.38 -13.61
CA GLU A 116 -2.35 5.97 -14.16
C GLU A 116 -2.27 5.97 -15.68
N VAL A 117 -2.35 4.78 -16.28
CA VAL A 117 -2.43 4.63 -17.74
C VAL A 117 -3.90 4.71 -18.11
N ASN A 118 -4.31 5.83 -18.72
CA ASN A 118 -5.60 5.88 -19.40
C ASN A 118 -5.53 4.93 -20.61
N VAL A 119 -6.24 3.80 -20.54
CA VAL A 119 -6.29 2.77 -21.58
C VAL A 119 -6.98 3.27 -22.87
N SER A 120 -7.41 4.54 -22.94
CA SER A 120 -7.95 5.13 -24.17
C SER A 120 -6.91 5.81 -25.08
N ALA A 121 -5.62 5.70 -24.78
CA ALA A 121 -4.55 6.45 -25.48
C ALA A 121 -3.57 5.58 -26.28
N TYR A 122 -3.98 4.38 -26.70
CA TYR A 122 -3.30 3.67 -27.79
C TYR A 122 -4.23 3.61 -29.00
N PRO A 123 -3.83 4.15 -30.17
CA PRO A 123 -4.60 4.04 -31.41
C PRO A 123 -4.67 2.60 -31.93
#